data_AF-A0A3B9VEX7-F1
#
_entry.id   AF-A0A3B9VEX7-F1
#
_cell.length_a   1.000
_cell.length_b   1.000
_cell.length_c   1.000
_cell.angle_alpha   90.00
_cell.angle_beta   90.00
_cell.angle_gamma   90.00
#
_symmetry.space_group_name_H-M   'P 1'
#
loop_
_entity.id
_entity.type
_entity.pdbx_description
1 polymer ?
#
loop_
_entity_poly.entity_id
_entity_poly.type
_entity_poly.pdbx_seq_one_letter_code
_entity_poly.pdbx_strand_id
1 'polypeptide(L)'
;DGVAISTAAGVQYQPTIVTDGSGGAIITWWDLRNDINYPDIYAQRIDATGNVLWTADGVPISTAAGYQYSPTIVTDGSGGAIITWHDYRSGNYDIYAQRINANGNVLWTTDGVAISTAANNQEWSTIVADGSGGAIITWQDFRSSNYDIYSQRVSGSGTFTSTLSVSVNGNGSVGSSPAGINCPGDCSEAYALGTSVTLTAAPNSGWGFYGWEGACTGTGACTFNMTVDTSVTANFKQTWFEESDPTITYTGTWSTSACSSCSGGAMKSTSQTGAKADFSFNGTGVRWIASKTSKSGKAKVYIDGVYIATVDLYSKTSKYQVVVFERTGLSPGNHTLTIENPGKRVSINIDAFEVIP
;
A
#
# COMPACT_ATOMS: atom_id res chain seq x y z
N ASP A 1 25.98 7.72 50.15
CA ASP A 1 26.97 7.15 49.22
C ASP A 1 26.26 6.26 48.20
N GLY A 2 26.57 6.39 46.92
CA GLY A 2 25.89 5.67 45.81
C GLY A 2 26.49 4.30 45.52
N VAL A 3 25.84 3.52 44.65
CA VAL A 3 26.34 2.21 44.16
C VAL A 3 27.20 2.42 42.92
N ALA A 4 28.39 1.81 42.89
CA ALA A 4 29.24 1.82 41.70
C ALA A 4 28.61 0.94 40.60
N ILE A 5 28.37 1.53 39.43
CA ILE A 5 27.75 0.84 38.27
C ILE A 5 28.80 0.22 37.35
N SER A 6 30.00 0.81 37.32
CA SER A 6 31.19 0.28 36.65
C SER A 6 32.43 0.69 37.44
N THR A 7 33.39 -0.23 37.53
CA THR A 7 34.71 -0.05 38.14
C THR A 7 35.84 -0.53 37.21
N ALA A 8 35.52 -0.74 35.93
CA ALA A 8 36.50 -1.11 34.93
C ALA A 8 37.65 -0.10 34.85
N ALA A 9 38.82 -0.58 34.43
CA ALA A 9 39.95 0.27 34.10
C ALA A 9 39.57 1.28 33.00
N GLY A 10 40.30 2.39 32.90
CA GLY A 10 39.96 3.48 31.97
C GLY A 10 38.92 4.44 32.55
N VAL A 11 38.54 5.45 31.76
CA VAL A 11 37.61 6.50 32.20
C VAL A 11 36.22 6.25 31.62
N GLN A 12 35.21 6.37 32.46
CA GLN A 12 33.79 6.32 32.10
C GLN A 12 33.19 7.72 32.11
N TYR A 13 32.48 8.08 31.04
CA TYR A 13 32.04 9.45 30.81
C TYR A 13 30.58 9.50 30.36
N GLN A 14 29.95 10.65 30.67
CA GLN A 14 28.60 11.02 30.22
C GLN A 14 27.56 9.92 30.36
N PRO A 15 27.29 9.42 31.58
CA PRO A 15 26.23 8.44 31.78
C PRO A 15 24.87 9.07 31.47
N THR A 16 24.02 8.31 30.77
CA THR A 16 22.61 8.59 30.55
C THR A 16 21.77 7.40 31.04
N ILE A 17 20.51 7.63 31.38
CA ILE A 17 19.69 6.66 32.10
C ILE A 17 18.23 6.69 31.64
N VAL A 18 17.58 5.53 31.66
CA VAL A 18 16.13 5.40 31.47
C VAL A 18 15.55 4.39 32.46
N THR A 19 14.25 4.50 32.75
CA THR A 19 13.54 3.48 33.53
C THR A 19 13.50 2.15 32.78
N ASP A 20 13.58 1.04 33.52
CA ASP A 20 13.31 -0.31 33.00
C ASP A 20 11.82 -0.70 33.06
N GLY A 21 10.94 0.22 33.50
CA GLY A 21 9.50 -0.01 33.67
C GLY A 21 9.11 -0.89 34.86
N SER A 22 10.08 -1.40 35.63
CA SER A 22 9.87 -2.32 36.76
C SER A 22 10.41 -1.77 38.10
N GLY A 23 10.65 -0.46 38.15
CA GLY A 23 11.22 0.24 39.31
C GLY A 23 12.75 0.30 39.33
N GLY A 24 13.42 -0.37 38.38
CA GLY A 24 14.84 -0.25 38.12
C GLY A 24 15.15 0.75 37.00
N ALA A 25 16.39 0.70 36.53
CA ALA A 25 16.88 1.57 35.47
C ALA A 25 17.98 0.93 34.62
N ILE A 26 18.10 1.39 33.38
CA ILE A 26 19.19 1.05 32.46
C ILE A 26 20.03 2.32 32.26
N ILE A 27 21.33 2.20 32.48
CA ILE A 27 22.33 3.26 32.36
C ILE A 27 23.24 2.92 31.18
N THR A 28 23.59 3.88 30.34
CA THR A 28 24.61 3.75 29.31
C THR A 28 25.62 4.88 29.39
N TRP A 29 26.87 4.63 29.00
CA TRP A 29 27.97 5.59 29.03
C TRP A 29 28.98 5.25 27.93
N TRP A 30 29.89 6.18 27.64
CA TRP A 30 31.06 5.88 26.81
C TRP A 30 32.28 5.61 27.68
N ASP A 31 33.13 4.68 27.24
CA ASP A 31 34.08 3.98 28.10
C ASP A 31 35.43 3.80 27.41
N LEU A 32 36.52 4.18 28.09
CA LEU A 32 37.89 4.09 27.59
C LEU A 32 38.66 2.87 28.15
N ARG A 33 37.97 1.80 28.56
CA ARG A 33 38.61 0.60 29.14
C ARG A 33 39.45 -0.19 28.16
N ASN A 34 39.06 -0.20 26.88
CA ASN A 34 39.70 -1.00 25.84
C ASN A 34 40.79 -0.21 25.13
N ASP A 35 40.57 1.09 24.91
CA ASP A 35 41.54 2.02 24.35
C ASP A 35 41.33 3.43 24.95
N ILE A 36 42.40 4.08 25.40
CA ILE A 36 42.34 5.41 26.01
C ILE A 36 41.99 6.52 25.01
N ASN A 37 42.11 6.27 23.71
CA ASN A 37 41.80 7.25 22.67
C ASN A 37 40.46 6.97 21.99
N TYR A 38 39.98 5.73 21.99
CA TYR A 38 38.80 5.31 21.25
C TYR A 38 37.74 4.78 22.22
N PRO A 39 36.75 5.60 22.60
CA PRO A 39 35.70 5.18 23.51
C PRO A 39 34.74 4.21 22.82
N ASP A 40 34.28 3.24 23.60
CA ASP A 40 33.25 2.26 23.27
C ASP A 40 31.96 2.58 24.05
N ILE A 41 30.82 2.02 23.65
CA ILE A 41 29.55 2.19 24.39
C ILE A 41 29.27 0.97 25.26
N TYR A 42 28.97 1.20 26.54
CA TYR A 42 28.56 0.18 27.49
C TYR A 42 27.22 0.53 28.14
N ALA A 43 26.54 -0.49 28.65
CA ALA A 43 25.33 -0.29 29.45
C ALA A 43 25.25 -1.25 30.65
N GLN A 44 24.51 -0.84 31.67
CA GLN A 44 24.24 -1.62 32.88
C GLN A 44 22.78 -1.46 33.27
N ARG A 45 22.21 -2.48 33.92
CA ARG A 45 20.89 -2.41 34.53
C ARG A 45 20.99 -2.54 36.04
N ILE A 46 20.18 -1.76 36.76
CA ILE A 46 20.01 -1.86 38.20
C ILE A 46 18.55 -2.11 38.57
N ASP A 47 18.33 -2.79 39.70
CA ASP A 47 17.00 -2.91 40.30
C ASP A 47 16.62 -1.69 41.15
N ALA A 48 15.40 -1.71 41.71
CA ALA A 48 14.86 -0.65 42.57
C ALA A 48 15.65 -0.43 43.87
N THR A 49 16.49 -1.39 44.27
CA THR A 49 17.38 -1.30 45.44
C THR A 49 18.80 -0.89 45.09
N GLY A 50 19.10 -0.69 43.80
CA GLY A 50 20.40 -0.31 43.29
C GLY A 50 21.35 -1.47 43.03
N ASN A 51 20.90 -2.73 43.09
CA ASN A 51 21.76 -3.87 42.75
C ASN A 51 21.99 -3.92 41.24
N VAL A 52 23.23 -4.16 40.84
CA VAL A 52 23.62 -4.42 39.45
C VAL A 52 23.06 -5.76 38.97
N LEU A 53 22.42 -5.78 37.81
CA LEU A 53 21.69 -6.94 37.27
C LEU A 53 22.35 -7.62 36.07
N TRP A 54 23.16 -6.92 35.27
CA TRP A 54 23.91 -7.56 34.18
C TRP A 54 25.35 -7.88 34.63
N THR A 55 26.17 -8.33 33.68
CA THR A 55 27.57 -8.66 33.93
C THR A 55 28.32 -7.50 34.61
N ALA A 56 29.32 -7.85 35.41
CA ALA A 56 30.19 -6.89 36.06
C ALA A 56 30.75 -5.89 35.04
N ASP A 57 30.78 -4.62 35.43
CA ASP A 57 31.21 -3.48 34.61
C ASP A 57 30.43 -3.25 33.30
N GLY A 58 29.26 -3.87 33.14
CA GLY A 58 28.33 -3.59 32.05
C GLY A 58 28.51 -4.45 30.80
N VAL A 59 27.47 -4.47 29.98
CA VAL A 59 27.39 -5.15 28.69
C VAL A 59 27.93 -4.21 27.60
N PRO A 60 28.81 -4.68 26.69
CA PRO A 60 29.23 -3.91 25.53
C PRO A 60 28.06 -3.73 24.56
N ILE A 61 27.78 -2.49 24.17
CA ILE A 61 26.75 -2.12 23.20
C ILE A 61 27.34 -1.93 21.81
N SER A 62 28.52 -1.31 21.75
CA SER A 62 29.36 -1.22 20.55
C SER A 62 30.82 -1.18 20.96
N THR A 63 31.64 -2.00 20.29
CA THR A 63 33.11 -2.02 20.41
C THR A 63 33.75 -1.96 19.03
N ALA A 64 33.10 -1.28 18.09
CA ALA A 64 33.58 -1.12 16.72
C ALA A 64 34.86 -0.29 16.70
N ALA A 65 35.64 -0.42 15.62
CA ALA A 65 36.79 0.45 15.41
C ALA A 65 36.36 1.94 15.33
N GLY A 66 37.23 2.84 15.80
CA GLY A 66 36.96 4.28 15.80
C GLY A 66 36.29 4.75 17.10
N TYR A 67 35.76 5.97 17.08
CA TYR A 67 35.16 6.60 18.26
C TYR A 67 33.66 6.25 18.33
N GLN A 68 33.20 5.73 19.47
CA GLN A 68 31.79 5.68 19.82
C GLN A 68 31.50 6.48 21.10
N TYR A 69 30.75 7.57 20.98
CA TYR A 69 30.44 8.44 22.12
C TYR A 69 29.08 9.14 21.97
N SER A 70 28.72 9.95 22.97
CA SER A 70 27.43 10.62 23.14
C SER A 70 26.22 9.67 23.10
N PRO A 71 26.17 8.64 23.98
CA PRO A 71 25.06 7.73 23.95
C PRO A 71 23.79 8.41 24.48
N THR A 72 22.68 8.23 23.77
CA THR A 72 21.34 8.56 24.27
C THR A 72 20.49 7.30 24.32
N ILE A 73 19.50 7.27 25.23
CA ILE A 73 18.80 6.03 25.56
C ILE A 73 17.31 6.26 25.76
N VAL A 74 16.49 5.31 25.32
CA VAL A 74 15.07 5.22 25.66
C VAL A 74 14.67 3.79 26.01
N THR A 75 13.61 3.62 26.79
CA THR A 75 13.02 2.30 27.07
C THR A 75 12.43 1.69 25.80
N ASP A 76 12.53 0.38 25.65
CA ASP A 76 11.84 -0.36 24.58
C ASP A 76 10.40 -0.77 24.96
N GLY A 77 9.95 -0.39 26.17
CA GLY A 77 8.64 -0.72 26.73
C GLY A 77 8.49 -2.17 27.22
N SER A 78 9.53 -3.00 27.07
CA SER A 78 9.55 -4.43 27.43
C SER A 78 10.62 -4.77 28.48
N GLY A 79 11.10 -3.76 29.21
CA GLY A 79 12.16 -3.89 30.21
C GLY A 79 13.59 -3.78 29.65
N GLY A 80 13.72 -3.57 28.34
CA GLY A 80 14.98 -3.26 27.66
C GLY A 80 15.08 -1.78 27.28
N ALA A 81 16.03 -1.48 26.40
CA ALA A 81 16.30 -0.13 25.92
C ALA A 81 16.80 -0.12 24.47
N ILE A 82 16.62 1.03 23.80
CA ILE A 82 17.27 1.39 22.54
C ILE A 82 18.25 2.50 22.85
N ILE A 83 19.50 2.31 22.43
CA ILE A 83 20.62 3.22 22.67
C ILE A 83 21.13 3.71 21.32
N THR A 84 21.33 5.02 21.15
CA THR A 84 21.97 5.64 19.98
C THR A 84 23.31 6.24 20.36
N TRP A 85 24.25 6.35 19.43
CA TRP A 85 25.55 7.02 19.65
C TRP A 85 26.09 7.63 18.35
N HIS A 86 27.09 8.49 18.48
CA HIS A 86 27.91 8.98 17.37
C HIS A 86 29.00 7.96 17.09
N ASP A 87 29.18 7.63 15.82
CA ASP A 87 30.10 6.58 15.43
C ASP A 87 31.07 7.06 14.35
N TYR A 88 32.37 6.91 14.58
CA TYR A 88 33.42 7.33 13.65
C TYR A 88 34.12 6.14 12.95
N ARG A 89 33.48 4.97 12.87
CA ARG A 89 34.09 3.77 12.24
C ARG A 89 34.39 3.93 10.75
N SER A 90 33.75 4.90 10.08
CA SER A 90 33.81 5.10 8.63
C SER A 90 34.60 6.34 8.17
N GLY A 91 35.22 7.09 9.10
CA GLY A 91 35.99 8.31 8.78
C GLY A 91 35.19 9.61 8.80
N ASN A 92 33.90 9.55 9.10
CA ASN A 92 33.00 10.65 9.44
C ASN A 92 32.10 10.17 10.59
N TYR A 93 31.48 11.10 11.32
CA TYR A 93 30.48 10.73 12.32
C TYR A 93 29.18 10.30 11.63
N ASP A 94 28.69 9.13 12.01
CA ASP A 94 27.41 8.56 11.62
C ASP A 94 26.56 8.35 12.88
N ILE A 95 25.23 8.19 12.73
CA ILE A 95 24.37 7.79 13.85
C ILE A 95 24.13 6.29 13.79
N TYR A 96 24.45 5.60 14.88
CA TYR A 96 24.18 4.18 15.06
C TYR A 96 23.29 3.96 16.27
N ALA A 97 22.62 2.80 16.29
CA ALA A 97 21.78 2.40 17.41
C ALA A 97 21.81 0.88 17.66
N GLN A 98 21.51 0.49 18.88
CA GLN A 98 21.42 -0.89 19.32
C GLN A 98 20.26 -1.05 20.28
N ARG A 99 19.59 -2.20 20.21
CA ARG A 99 18.57 -2.59 21.19
C ARG A 99 19.14 -3.63 22.13
N ILE A 100 18.90 -3.48 23.43
CA ILE A 100 19.29 -4.42 24.47
C ILE A 100 18.04 -4.83 25.27
N ASN A 101 17.87 -6.13 25.52
CA ASN A 101 16.72 -6.65 26.26
C ASN A 101 16.93 -6.57 27.79
N ALA A 102 15.88 -6.90 28.55
CA ALA A 102 15.90 -6.92 30.02
C ALA A 102 17.00 -7.81 30.63
N ASN A 103 17.42 -8.86 29.91
CA ASN A 103 18.45 -9.82 30.34
C ASN A 103 19.87 -9.40 29.91
N GLY A 104 20.02 -8.23 29.27
CA GLY A 104 21.32 -7.73 28.83
C GLY A 104 21.79 -8.33 27.51
N ASN A 105 20.89 -8.89 26.69
CA ASN A 105 21.26 -9.39 25.36
C ASN A 105 21.03 -8.29 24.32
N VAL A 106 22.06 -8.00 23.53
CA VAL A 106 21.96 -7.14 22.34
C VAL A 106 21.15 -7.86 21.26
N LEU A 107 20.21 -7.16 20.63
CA LEU A 107 19.18 -7.75 19.78
C LEU A 107 19.34 -7.46 18.29
N TRP A 108 19.99 -6.36 17.91
CA TRP A 108 20.28 -6.09 16.50
C TRP A 108 21.68 -6.57 16.13
N THR A 109 22.10 -6.31 14.90
CA THR A 109 23.41 -6.72 14.40
C THR A 109 24.55 -6.26 15.32
N THR A 110 25.64 -7.01 15.33
CA THR A 110 26.86 -6.68 16.09
C THR A 110 27.29 -5.24 15.78
N ASP A 111 27.65 -4.51 16.83
CA ASP A 111 28.01 -3.09 16.78
C ASP A 111 26.95 -2.16 16.19
N GLY A 112 25.68 -2.56 16.23
CA GLY A 112 24.54 -1.69 15.97
C GLY A 112 24.10 -1.57 14.52
N VAL A 113 22.87 -1.08 14.35
CA VAL A 113 22.29 -0.71 13.07
C VAL A 113 22.61 0.75 12.80
N ALA A 114 23.05 1.03 11.58
CA ALA A 114 23.23 2.38 11.08
C ALA A 114 21.86 3.07 10.91
N ILE A 115 21.66 4.19 11.61
CA ILE A 115 20.49 5.07 11.46
C ILE A 115 20.73 6.05 10.31
N SER A 116 21.92 6.64 10.23
CA SER A 116 22.29 7.48 9.09
C SER A 116 23.78 7.34 8.79
N THR A 117 24.08 7.12 7.52
CA THR A 117 25.43 7.12 6.93
C THR A 117 25.48 8.06 5.72
N ALA A 118 24.80 9.19 5.83
CA ALA A 118 24.79 10.18 4.77
C ALA A 118 26.19 10.81 4.66
N ALA A 119 26.47 11.48 3.55
CA ALA A 119 27.78 12.13 3.39
C ALA A 119 28.07 13.12 4.54
N ASN A 120 29.34 13.20 4.97
CA ASN A 120 29.81 14.05 6.08
C ASN A 120 29.23 13.66 7.45
N ASN A 121 29.33 14.55 8.45
CA ASN A 121 29.00 14.21 9.83
C ASN A 121 27.48 14.17 10.08
N GLN A 122 27.06 13.23 10.90
CA GLN A 122 25.78 13.16 11.58
C GLN A 122 26.01 12.99 13.08
N GLU A 123 25.50 13.92 13.88
CA GLU A 123 25.88 14.10 15.27
C GLU A 123 24.69 14.58 16.13
N TRP A 124 24.86 14.48 17.44
CA TRP A 124 23.98 14.94 18.51
C TRP A 124 22.56 14.40 18.41
N SER A 125 22.44 13.07 18.34
CA SER A 125 21.14 12.41 18.32
C SER A 125 20.34 12.62 19.61
N THR A 126 19.03 12.64 19.48
CA THR A 126 18.04 12.51 20.55
C THR A 126 17.04 11.43 20.15
N ILE A 127 16.42 10.75 21.12
CA ILE A 127 15.59 9.57 20.88
C ILE A 127 14.34 9.56 21.75
N VAL A 128 13.22 9.10 21.19
CA VAL A 128 11.98 8.79 21.91
C VAL A 128 11.43 7.43 21.47
N ALA A 129 10.82 6.69 22.40
CA ALA A 129 10.16 5.43 22.08
C ALA A 129 8.92 5.67 21.22
N ASP A 130 8.65 4.79 20.27
CA ASP A 130 7.47 4.88 19.41
C ASP A 130 6.23 4.18 19.99
N GLY A 131 6.35 3.59 21.18
CA GLY A 131 5.29 2.82 21.85
C GLY A 131 5.02 1.42 21.26
N SER A 132 5.71 1.04 20.19
CA SER A 132 5.58 -0.24 19.48
C SER A 132 6.86 -1.07 19.50
N GLY A 133 7.77 -0.75 20.45
CA GLY A 133 9.07 -1.39 20.62
C GLY A 133 10.19 -0.84 19.74
N GLY A 134 9.91 0.17 18.91
CA GLY A 134 10.87 0.93 18.13
C GLY A 134 11.12 2.32 18.71
N ALA A 135 11.74 3.19 17.91
CA ALA A 135 12.06 4.55 18.33
C ALA A 135 12.07 5.54 17.16
N ILE A 136 11.82 6.81 17.47
CA ILE A 136 12.05 7.95 16.59
C ILE A 136 13.33 8.63 17.05
N ILE A 137 14.29 8.79 16.15
CA ILE A 137 15.64 9.31 16.40
C ILE A 137 15.80 10.58 15.58
N THR A 138 16.29 11.65 16.19
CA THR A 138 16.50 12.95 15.56
C THR A 138 17.92 13.42 15.79
N TRP A 139 18.62 13.91 14.76
CA TRP A 139 20.04 14.29 14.82
C TRP A 139 20.33 15.55 14.00
N GLN A 140 21.52 16.12 14.20
CA GLN A 140 22.08 17.16 13.34
C GLN A 140 22.89 16.52 12.21
N ASP A 141 22.72 17.03 11.00
CA ASP A 141 23.24 16.39 9.81
C ASP A 141 23.92 17.39 8.87
N PHE A 142 25.17 17.11 8.50
CA PHE A 142 26.02 17.97 7.67
C PHE A 142 26.06 17.56 6.19
N ARG A 143 25.13 16.72 5.71
CA ARG A 143 25.13 16.22 4.33
C ARG A 143 25.06 17.31 3.26
N SER A 144 24.51 18.47 3.60
CA SER A 144 24.27 19.59 2.69
C SER A 144 25.24 20.77 2.90
N SER A 145 26.42 20.53 3.48
CA SER A 145 27.40 21.56 3.85
C SER A 145 26.89 22.59 4.87
N ASN A 146 25.81 22.25 5.57
CA ASN A 146 25.25 22.96 6.71
C ASN A 146 24.60 21.92 7.64
N TYR A 147 24.53 22.20 8.94
CA TYR A 147 23.80 21.36 9.87
C TYR A 147 22.30 21.65 9.78
N ASP A 148 21.55 20.66 9.31
CA ASP A 148 20.08 20.65 9.38
C ASP A 148 19.61 19.53 10.33
N ILE A 149 18.33 19.55 10.72
CA ILE A 149 17.75 18.55 11.62
C ILE A 149 17.04 17.47 10.82
N TYR A 150 17.47 16.22 11.01
CA TYR A 150 16.85 15.04 10.40
C TYR A 150 16.28 14.12 11.46
N SER A 151 15.27 13.35 11.07
CA SER A 151 14.66 12.35 11.93
C SER A 151 14.34 11.08 11.14
N GLN A 152 14.41 9.94 11.81
CA GLN A 152 14.03 8.66 11.25
C GLN A 152 13.49 7.75 12.36
N ARG A 153 12.46 6.97 12.00
CA ARG A 153 11.95 5.90 12.84
C ARG A 153 12.69 4.59 12.54
N VAL A 154 13.13 3.90 13.59
CA VAL A 154 13.63 2.52 13.54
C VAL A 154 12.62 1.61 14.24
N SER A 155 12.30 0.46 13.63
CA SER A 155 11.41 -0.54 14.21
C SER A 155 12.07 -1.28 15.38
N GLY A 156 11.30 -2.03 16.17
CA GLY A 156 11.85 -2.85 17.24
C GLY A 156 12.79 -3.97 16.75
N SER A 157 12.75 -4.33 15.46
CA SER A 157 13.68 -5.27 14.83
C SER A 157 14.87 -4.59 14.15
N GLY A 158 15.06 -3.28 14.30
CA GLY A 158 16.20 -2.57 13.71
C GLY A 158 16.04 -2.33 12.21
N THR A 159 14.79 -2.27 11.72
CA THR A 159 14.47 -2.06 10.30
C THR A 159 13.80 -0.71 10.08
N PHE A 160 13.98 -0.16 8.89
CA PHE A 160 13.34 1.07 8.43
C PHE A 160 12.18 0.73 7.52
N THR A 161 11.08 1.49 7.58
CA THR A 161 9.88 1.22 6.79
C THR A 161 9.44 2.44 5.98
N SER A 162 8.83 2.21 4.83
CA SER A 162 8.05 3.19 4.08
C SER A 162 6.61 2.73 3.96
N THR A 163 5.69 3.69 3.89
CA THR A 163 4.26 3.44 3.81
C THR A 163 3.82 3.34 2.36
N LEU A 164 3.15 2.24 2.01
CA LEU A 164 2.41 2.11 0.76
C LEU A 164 0.95 2.43 1.02
N SER A 165 0.40 3.40 0.30
CA SER A 165 -1.03 3.75 0.32
C SER A 165 -1.68 3.41 -1.02
N VAL A 166 -2.73 2.58 -0.98
CA VAL A 166 -3.47 2.16 -2.18
C VAL A 166 -4.87 2.80 -2.19
N SER A 167 -5.26 3.36 -3.33
CA SER A 167 -6.63 3.85 -3.56
C SER A 167 -7.33 2.98 -4.60
N VAL A 168 -8.61 2.68 -4.39
CA VAL A 168 -9.45 1.96 -5.34
C VAL A 168 -10.49 2.92 -5.90
N ASN A 169 -10.43 3.17 -7.20
CA ASN A 169 -11.43 3.94 -7.93
C ASN A 169 -12.32 2.99 -8.73
N GLY A 170 -13.64 3.06 -8.52
CA GLY A 170 -14.58 2.09 -9.06
C GLY A 170 -14.74 0.86 -8.14
N ASN A 171 -15.20 -0.26 -8.69
CA ASN A 171 -15.56 -1.44 -7.92
C ASN A 171 -14.62 -2.63 -8.21
N GLY A 172 -13.77 -2.93 -7.24
CA GLY A 172 -12.80 -4.03 -7.30
C GLY A 172 -12.03 -4.13 -5.98
N SER A 173 -11.02 -4.98 -5.99
CA SER A 173 -10.13 -5.19 -4.84
C SER A 173 -8.66 -5.15 -5.27
N VAL A 174 -7.78 -4.86 -4.33
CA VAL A 174 -6.32 -4.89 -4.54
C VAL A 174 -5.67 -5.66 -3.41
N GLY A 175 -4.85 -6.65 -3.76
CA GLY A 175 -3.98 -7.37 -2.82
C GLY A 175 -2.50 -7.11 -3.11
N SER A 176 -1.64 -7.33 -2.13
CA SER A 176 -0.18 -7.25 -2.28
C SER A 176 0.53 -8.58 -2.02
N SER A 177 1.72 -8.73 -2.60
CA SER A 177 2.76 -9.69 -2.22
C SER A 177 4.08 -8.94 -2.03
N PRO A 178 4.73 -8.96 -0.85
CA PRO A 178 4.27 -9.58 0.40
C PRO A 178 2.91 -9.06 0.87
N ALA A 179 2.22 -9.86 1.69
CA ALA A 179 0.89 -9.51 2.19
C ALA A 179 0.92 -8.27 3.09
N GLY A 180 -0.14 -7.47 3.04
CA GLY A 180 -0.33 -6.28 3.86
C GLY A 180 -1.33 -5.27 3.27
N ILE A 181 -1.51 -5.26 1.94
CA ILE A 181 -2.64 -4.59 1.29
C ILE A 181 -3.74 -5.60 1.00
N ASN A 182 -4.98 -5.25 1.37
CA ASN A 182 -6.22 -5.97 1.07
C ASN A 182 -7.39 -4.98 0.91
N CYS A 183 -7.32 -4.11 -0.11
CA CYS A 183 -8.35 -3.12 -0.39
C CYS A 183 -9.64 -3.78 -0.88
N PRO A 184 -10.83 -3.25 -0.52
CA PRO A 184 -11.05 -1.97 0.17
C PRO A 184 -10.97 -2.03 1.70
N GLY A 185 -10.63 -3.17 2.31
CA GLY A 185 -10.59 -3.35 3.77
C GLY A 185 -9.37 -2.71 4.42
N ASP A 186 -8.18 -3.08 3.94
CA ASP A 186 -6.90 -2.51 4.39
C ASP A 186 -6.10 -2.01 3.18
N CYS A 187 -5.82 -0.71 3.18
CA CYS A 187 -5.26 -0.01 2.02
C CYS A 187 -3.96 0.73 2.35
N SER A 188 -3.39 0.50 3.54
CA SER A 188 -2.14 1.15 3.94
C SER A 188 -1.26 0.18 4.72
N GLU A 189 -0.05 -0.03 4.24
CA GLU A 189 0.90 -0.94 4.90
C GLU A 189 2.31 -0.34 4.96
N ALA A 190 3.03 -0.61 6.05
CA ALA A 190 4.42 -0.21 6.24
C ALA A 190 5.36 -1.38 5.89
N TYR A 191 6.03 -1.29 4.75
CA TYR A 191 7.01 -2.29 4.34
C TYR A 191 8.43 -1.85 4.67
N ALA A 192 9.30 -2.80 4.98
CA ALA A 192 10.72 -2.50 5.16
C ALA A 192 11.33 -1.89 3.88
N LEU A 193 12.25 -0.94 4.04
CA LEU A 193 12.95 -0.33 2.90
C LEU A 193 13.65 -1.40 2.06
N GLY A 194 13.56 -1.26 0.74
CA GLY A 194 14.07 -2.21 -0.25
C GLY A 194 13.15 -3.40 -0.53
N THR A 195 12.04 -3.56 0.19
CA THR A 195 11.07 -4.64 -0.07
C THR A 195 10.47 -4.47 -1.48
N SER A 196 10.53 -5.52 -2.29
CA SER A 196 9.84 -5.57 -3.58
C SER A 196 8.39 -5.96 -3.36
N VAL A 197 7.46 -5.08 -3.73
CA VAL A 197 6.01 -5.25 -3.55
C VAL A 197 5.36 -5.40 -4.93
N THR A 198 4.54 -6.43 -5.08
CA THR A 198 3.66 -6.63 -6.24
C THR A 198 2.20 -6.45 -5.84
N LEU A 199 1.53 -5.48 -6.46
CA LEU A 199 0.09 -5.26 -6.36
C LEU A 199 -0.66 -5.99 -7.48
N THR A 200 -1.76 -6.62 -7.11
CA THR A 200 -2.68 -7.31 -8.03
C THR A 200 -4.09 -6.75 -7.86
N ALA A 201 -4.68 -6.27 -8.95
CA ALA A 201 -6.06 -5.80 -9.00
C ALA A 201 -7.01 -6.94 -9.41
N ALA A 202 -8.14 -7.06 -8.73
CA ALA A 202 -9.21 -8.01 -9.07
C ALA A 202 -10.54 -7.25 -9.20
N PRO A 203 -11.06 -7.08 -10.44
CA PRO A 203 -12.35 -6.42 -10.64
C PRO A 203 -13.50 -7.26 -10.09
N ASN A 204 -14.53 -6.60 -9.57
CA ASN A 204 -15.76 -7.27 -9.19
C ASN A 204 -16.63 -7.59 -10.42
N SER A 205 -17.63 -8.46 -10.27
CA SER A 205 -18.53 -8.82 -11.37
C SER A 205 -19.19 -7.57 -11.98
N GLY A 206 -19.18 -7.49 -13.31
CA GLY A 206 -19.68 -6.33 -14.07
C GLY A 206 -18.71 -5.15 -14.13
N TRP A 207 -17.47 -5.31 -13.68
CA TRP A 207 -16.40 -4.32 -13.76
C TRP A 207 -15.15 -4.90 -14.45
N GLY A 208 -14.32 -4.02 -15.00
CA GLY A 208 -13.03 -4.33 -15.59
C GLY A 208 -11.92 -3.49 -14.97
N PHE A 209 -10.71 -4.04 -14.88
CA PHE A 209 -9.53 -3.30 -14.45
C PHE A 209 -8.98 -2.46 -15.60
N TYR A 210 -8.94 -1.14 -15.41
CA TYR A 210 -8.59 -0.16 -16.43
C TYR A 210 -7.16 0.37 -16.29
N GLY A 211 -6.49 0.07 -15.18
CA GLY A 211 -5.06 0.26 -15.00
C GLY A 211 -4.66 0.95 -13.69
N TRP A 212 -3.35 1.00 -13.48
CA TRP A 212 -2.73 1.68 -12.35
C TRP A 212 -2.41 3.15 -12.66
N GLU A 213 -2.41 3.97 -11.63
CA GLU A 213 -1.85 5.33 -11.62
C GLU A 213 -0.96 5.52 -10.38
N GLY A 214 -0.08 6.53 -10.43
CA GLY A 214 0.88 6.81 -9.35
C GLY A 214 2.22 6.11 -9.60
N ALA A 215 2.70 5.33 -8.63
CA ALA A 215 3.97 4.63 -8.76
C ALA A 215 3.98 3.51 -9.82
N CYS A 216 2.82 3.15 -10.35
CA CYS A 216 2.66 2.18 -11.42
C CYS A 216 1.75 2.72 -12.53
N THR A 217 1.91 2.15 -13.73
CA THR A 217 1.06 2.41 -14.89
C THR A 217 0.76 1.10 -15.64
N GLY A 218 -0.24 1.13 -16.52
CA GLY A 218 -0.65 -0.03 -17.33
C GLY A 218 -1.62 -0.97 -16.61
N THR A 219 -1.93 -2.11 -17.24
CA THR A 219 -2.97 -3.06 -16.81
C THR A 219 -2.43 -4.39 -16.27
N GLY A 220 -1.11 -4.60 -16.28
CA GLY A 220 -0.46 -5.76 -15.69
C GLY A 220 -0.35 -5.68 -14.16
N ALA A 221 0.31 -6.65 -13.53
CA ALA A 221 0.67 -6.52 -12.12
C ALA A 221 1.63 -5.34 -11.91
N CYS A 222 1.45 -4.61 -10.80
CA CYS A 222 2.25 -3.44 -10.46
C CYS A 222 3.36 -3.86 -9.50
N THR A 223 4.63 -3.87 -9.94
CA THR A 223 5.76 -4.29 -9.12
C THR A 223 6.81 -3.19 -9.00
N PHE A 224 7.21 -2.86 -7.76
CA PHE A 224 8.19 -1.82 -7.45
C PHE A 224 8.88 -2.09 -6.11
N ASN A 225 9.96 -1.37 -5.82
CA ASN A 225 10.67 -1.46 -4.53
C ASN A 225 10.28 -0.31 -3.62
N MET A 226 10.02 -0.61 -2.35
CA MET A 226 9.69 0.37 -1.32
C MET A 226 10.95 1.11 -0.88
N THR A 227 11.21 2.28 -1.45
CA THR A 227 12.36 3.13 -1.06
C THR A 227 11.92 4.43 -0.39
N VAL A 228 10.67 4.82 -0.58
CA VAL A 228 10.02 6.01 -0.05
C VAL A 228 8.54 5.72 0.15
N ASP A 229 7.84 6.60 0.87
CA ASP A 229 6.39 6.54 0.94
C ASP A 229 5.80 6.63 -0.48
N THR A 230 4.90 5.71 -0.78
CA THR A 230 4.47 5.44 -2.15
C THR A 230 2.94 5.38 -2.23
N SER A 231 2.36 5.99 -3.26
CA SER A 231 0.92 5.92 -3.53
C SER A 231 0.62 5.29 -4.89
N VAL A 232 -0.41 4.43 -4.91
CA VAL A 232 -0.89 3.75 -6.12
C VAL A 232 -2.41 3.78 -6.16
N THR A 233 -2.98 4.09 -7.32
CA THR A 233 -4.44 3.99 -7.55
C THR A 233 -4.75 2.86 -8.52
N ALA A 234 -5.65 1.96 -8.15
CA ALA A 234 -6.26 1.00 -9.05
C ALA A 234 -7.56 1.57 -9.62
N ASN A 235 -7.64 1.69 -10.94
CA ASN A 235 -8.83 2.17 -11.62
C ASN A 235 -9.64 1.01 -12.19
N PHE A 236 -10.91 0.92 -11.80
CA PHE A 236 -11.90 -0.02 -12.31
C PHE A 236 -13.02 0.76 -13.00
N LYS A 237 -13.53 0.21 -14.10
CA LYS A 237 -14.70 0.77 -14.81
C LYS A 237 -15.78 -0.29 -14.95
N GLN A 238 -17.04 0.13 -14.87
CA GLN A 238 -18.18 -0.73 -15.12
C GLN A 238 -18.14 -1.21 -16.57
N THR A 239 -18.30 -2.51 -16.77
CA THR A 239 -18.33 -3.17 -18.08
C THR A 239 -19.69 -3.77 -18.37
N TRP A 240 -20.57 -3.93 -17.39
CA TRP A 240 -21.91 -4.50 -17.57
C TRP A 240 -23.01 -3.52 -17.17
N PHE A 241 -23.97 -3.32 -18.06
CA PHE A 241 -25.02 -2.32 -17.93
C PHE A 241 -26.38 -2.97 -18.20
N GLU A 242 -27.21 -3.09 -17.16
CA GLU A 242 -28.56 -3.64 -17.29
C GLU A 242 -29.46 -2.70 -18.10
N GLU A 243 -30.58 -3.20 -18.61
CA GLU A 243 -31.53 -2.41 -19.42
C GLU A 243 -32.10 -1.18 -18.69
N SER A 244 -32.03 -1.17 -17.36
CA SER A 244 -32.44 -0.04 -16.52
C SER A 244 -31.34 1.00 -16.26
N ASP A 245 -30.12 0.78 -16.75
CA ASP A 245 -29.00 1.68 -16.50
C ASP A 245 -29.27 3.09 -17.07
N PRO A 246 -29.00 4.17 -16.29
CA PRO A 246 -29.31 5.53 -16.69
C PRO A 246 -28.50 6.04 -17.90
N THR A 247 -27.43 5.36 -18.29
CA THR A 247 -26.67 5.68 -19.51
C THR A 247 -27.42 5.28 -20.79
N ILE A 248 -28.53 4.56 -20.68
CA ILE A 248 -29.39 4.15 -21.79
C ILE A 248 -30.57 5.11 -21.90
N THR A 249 -30.64 5.85 -23.00
CA THR A 249 -31.77 6.73 -23.31
C THR A 249 -32.75 6.02 -24.22
N TYR A 250 -34.00 5.91 -23.79
CA TYR A 250 -35.08 5.29 -24.56
C TYR A 250 -35.96 6.36 -25.22
N THR A 251 -36.10 6.29 -26.55
CA THR A 251 -37.02 7.11 -27.33
C THR A 251 -38.20 6.28 -27.82
N GLY A 252 -39.42 6.81 -27.67
CA GLY A 252 -40.66 6.07 -27.95
C GLY A 252 -41.12 5.23 -26.75
N THR A 253 -42.11 4.37 -26.98
CA THR A 253 -42.74 3.56 -25.94
C THR A 253 -41.96 2.26 -25.75
N TRP A 254 -41.44 2.07 -24.55
CA TRP A 254 -40.79 0.84 -24.10
C TRP A 254 -41.49 0.30 -22.85
N SER A 255 -41.66 -1.01 -22.79
CA SER A 255 -42.26 -1.71 -21.64
C SER A 255 -41.22 -2.58 -20.97
N THR A 256 -41.17 -2.53 -19.64
CA THR A 256 -40.32 -3.40 -18.83
C THR A 256 -41.12 -4.63 -18.45
N SER A 257 -40.48 -5.81 -18.48
CA SER A 257 -41.12 -7.06 -18.07
C SER A 257 -40.14 -7.88 -17.25
N ALA A 258 -40.65 -8.48 -16.17
CA ALA A 258 -39.87 -9.42 -15.37
C ALA A 258 -39.47 -10.62 -16.24
N CYS A 259 -38.21 -11.02 -16.12
CA CYS A 259 -37.61 -12.11 -16.86
C CYS A 259 -36.57 -12.80 -15.97
N SER A 260 -36.95 -13.90 -15.32
CA SER A 260 -36.07 -14.64 -14.40
C SER A 260 -34.82 -15.22 -15.08
N SER A 261 -34.84 -15.35 -16.41
CA SER A 261 -33.73 -15.88 -17.20
C SER A 261 -32.86 -14.77 -17.82
N CYS A 262 -33.23 -13.50 -17.65
CA CYS A 262 -32.48 -12.34 -18.13
C CYS A 262 -31.50 -11.87 -17.04
N SER A 263 -30.48 -11.12 -17.45
CA SER A 263 -29.63 -10.40 -16.51
C SER A 263 -30.47 -9.38 -15.73
N GLY A 264 -30.11 -9.14 -14.48
CA GLY A 264 -30.87 -8.25 -13.59
C GLY A 264 -32.33 -8.70 -13.28
N GLY A 265 -32.81 -9.81 -13.85
CA GLY A 265 -34.17 -10.32 -13.66
C GLY A 265 -35.26 -9.60 -14.48
N ALA A 266 -34.89 -8.75 -15.44
CA ALA A 266 -35.84 -7.97 -16.24
C ALA A 266 -35.32 -7.71 -17.67
N MET A 267 -36.20 -7.21 -18.53
CA MET A 267 -35.87 -6.78 -19.89
C MET A 267 -36.81 -5.67 -20.32
N LYS A 268 -36.32 -4.78 -21.19
CA LYS A 268 -37.12 -3.74 -21.84
C LYS A 268 -37.40 -4.14 -23.28
N SER A 269 -38.62 -3.94 -23.73
CA SER A 269 -39.03 -4.28 -25.09
C SER A 269 -39.93 -3.23 -25.72
N THR A 270 -39.94 -3.21 -27.04
CA THR A 270 -40.83 -2.33 -27.81
C THR A 270 -41.29 -3.00 -29.09
N SER A 271 -42.53 -2.70 -29.48
CA SER A 271 -43.09 -2.99 -30.80
C SER A 271 -43.39 -1.73 -31.61
N GLN A 272 -43.09 -0.54 -31.06
CA GLN A 272 -43.34 0.73 -31.74
C GLN A 272 -42.29 0.95 -32.83
N THR A 273 -42.74 1.12 -34.07
CA THR A 273 -41.89 1.53 -35.19
C THR A 273 -41.21 2.87 -34.88
N GLY A 274 -39.90 2.94 -35.09
CA GLY A 274 -39.08 4.13 -34.83
C GLY A 274 -38.64 4.32 -33.38
N ALA A 275 -39.07 3.46 -32.45
CA ALA A 275 -38.55 3.49 -31.08
C ALA A 275 -37.07 3.11 -31.05
N LYS A 276 -36.29 3.77 -30.19
CA LYS A 276 -34.83 3.63 -30.09
C LYS A 276 -34.37 3.44 -28.65
N ALA A 277 -33.23 2.79 -28.50
CA ALA A 277 -32.41 2.85 -27.30
C ALA A 277 -31.00 3.29 -27.69
N ASP A 278 -30.53 4.36 -27.06
CA ASP A 278 -29.22 4.96 -27.27
C ASP A 278 -28.37 4.71 -26.01
N PHE A 279 -27.37 3.84 -26.13
CA PHE A 279 -26.44 3.51 -25.05
C PHE A 279 -25.10 4.20 -25.29
N SER A 280 -24.72 5.08 -24.37
CA SER A 280 -23.43 5.80 -24.42
C SER A 280 -22.39 5.10 -23.55
N PHE A 281 -21.22 4.80 -24.11
CA PHE A 281 -20.17 4.07 -23.42
C PHE A 281 -18.78 4.61 -23.71
N ASN A 282 -17.81 4.28 -22.85
CA ASN A 282 -16.39 4.57 -23.03
C ASN A 282 -15.61 3.25 -23.10
N GLY A 283 -15.03 2.92 -24.26
CA GLY A 283 -14.32 1.66 -24.46
C GLY A 283 -13.92 1.42 -25.91
N THR A 284 -13.37 0.25 -26.20
CA THR A 284 -12.94 -0.15 -27.56
C THR A 284 -13.93 -1.09 -28.26
N GLY A 285 -15.01 -1.45 -27.58
CA GLY A 285 -16.08 -2.26 -28.15
C GLY A 285 -17.32 -2.35 -27.27
N VAL A 286 -18.38 -2.92 -27.83
CA VAL A 286 -19.66 -3.09 -27.17
C VAL A 286 -20.37 -4.35 -27.67
N ARG A 287 -21.09 -5.00 -26.76
CA ARG A 287 -22.03 -6.08 -27.04
C ARG A 287 -23.42 -5.70 -26.60
N TRP A 288 -24.40 -6.12 -27.38
CA TRP A 288 -25.81 -6.05 -27.00
C TRP A 288 -26.31 -7.45 -26.69
N ILE A 289 -26.85 -7.59 -25.47
CA ILE A 289 -27.42 -8.81 -24.95
C ILE A 289 -28.94 -8.70 -25.03
N ALA A 290 -29.59 -9.74 -25.57
CA ALA A 290 -31.03 -9.78 -25.73
C ALA A 290 -31.57 -11.22 -25.68
N SER A 291 -32.89 -11.32 -25.52
CA SER A 291 -33.64 -12.55 -25.70
C SER A 291 -34.05 -12.76 -27.15
N LYS A 292 -33.88 -13.98 -27.65
CA LYS A 292 -34.36 -14.42 -28.97
C LYS A 292 -35.58 -15.31 -28.82
N THR A 293 -36.71 -14.96 -29.45
CA THR A 293 -37.98 -15.70 -29.34
C THR A 293 -38.70 -15.77 -30.68
N SER A 294 -39.77 -16.56 -30.76
CA SER A 294 -40.59 -16.67 -31.97
C SER A 294 -41.42 -15.41 -32.26
N LYS A 295 -41.52 -14.50 -31.28
CA LYS A 295 -42.20 -13.20 -31.37
C LYS A 295 -41.23 -12.03 -31.57
N SER A 296 -39.92 -12.30 -31.60
CA SER A 296 -38.88 -11.29 -31.71
C SER A 296 -38.66 -10.84 -33.14
N GLY A 297 -38.32 -9.56 -33.32
CA GLY A 297 -38.16 -8.92 -34.62
C GLY A 297 -36.72 -8.65 -35.03
N LYS A 298 -36.57 -7.82 -36.06
CA LYS A 298 -35.26 -7.33 -36.51
C LYS A 298 -35.05 -5.92 -35.98
N ALA A 299 -33.84 -5.60 -35.55
CA ALA A 299 -33.45 -4.26 -35.14
C ALA A 299 -32.39 -3.70 -36.10
N LYS A 300 -32.43 -2.39 -36.37
CA LYS A 300 -31.30 -1.70 -36.99
C LYS A 300 -30.34 -1.25 -35.89
N VAL A 301 -29.05 -1.45 -36.13
CA VAL A 301 -27.98 -1.08 -35.20
C VAL A 301 -27.09 -0.04 -35.85
N TYR A 302 -26.79 1.02 -35.09
CA TYR A 302 -25.88 2.09 -35.48
C TYR A 302 -24.78 2.26 -34.42
N ILE A 303 -23.59 2.66 -34.85
CA ILE A 303 -22.51 3.11 -33.98
C ILE A 303 -22.19 4.54 -34.38
N ASP A 304 -22.24 5.46 -33.43
CA ASP A 304 -21.98 6.90 -33.63
C ASP A 304 -22.82 7.50 -34.77
N GLY A 305 -24.08 7.06 -34.86
CA GLY A 305 -25.03 7.47 -35.90
C GLY A 305 -24.86 6.79 -37.26
N VAL A 306 -23.80 6.00 -37.47
CA VAL A 306 -23.54 5.26 -38.72
C VAL A 306 -24.21 3.89 -38.65
N TYR A 307 -25.00 3.55 -39.67
CA TYR A 307 -25.65 2.24 -39.77
C TYR A 307 -24.61 1.13 -39.91
N ILE A 308 -24.68 0.12 -39.05
CA ILE A 308 -23.75 -1.01 -39.05
C ILE A 308 -24.43 -2.26 -39.59
N ALA A 309 -25.60 -2.62 -39.06
CA ALA A 309 -26.24 -3.89 -39.39
C ALA A 309 -27.74 -3.90 -39.07
N THR A 310 -28.43 -4.89 -39.63
CA THR A 310 -29.75 -5.31 -39.15
C THR A 310 -29.58 -6.65 -38.44
N VAL A 311 -29.96 -6.71 -37.17
CA VAL A 311 -29.84 -7.88 -36.29
C VAL A 311 -31.18 -8.58 -36.19
N ASP A 312 -31.21 -9.89 -36.43
CA ASP A 312 -32.42 -10.71 -36.33
C ASP A 312 -32.50 -11.41 -34.96
N LEU A 313 -33.50 -11.04 -34.16
CA LEU A 313 -33.73 -11.62 -32.84
C LEU A 313 -34.68 -12.81 -32.88
N TYR A 314 -35.17 -13.24 -34.04
CA TYR A 314 -36.04 -14.41 -34.14
C TYR A 314 -35.31 -15.69 -33.71
N SER A 315 -36.02 -16.54 -32.97
CA SER A 315 -35.66 -17.95 -32.79
C SER A 315 -36.90 -18.79 -32.56
N LYS A 316 -36.94 -20.01 -33.11
CA LYS A 316 -38.06 -20.94 -32.91
C LYS A 316 -38.22 -21.34 -31.43
N THR A 317 -37.11 -21.40 -30.70
CA THR A 317 -37.04 -21.70 -29.27
C THR A 317 -36.51 -20.48 -28.53
N SER A 318 -37.09 -20.15 -27.38
CA SER A 318 -36.61 -19.02 -26.57
C SER A 318 -35.16 -19.24 -26.12
N LYS A 319 -34.33 -18.22 -26.29
CA LYS A 319 -32.97 -18.13 -25.75
C LYS A 319 -32.84 -16.79 -25.03
N TYR A 320 -32.22 -16.78 -23.86
CA TYR A 320 -32.03 -15.60 -23.01
C TYR A 320 -30.55 -15.28 -22.89
N GLN A 321 -30.20 -14.05 -22.51
CA GLN A 321 -28.82 -13.59 -22.35
C GLN A 321 -27.92 -13.90 -23.56
N VAL A 322 -28.44 -13.68 -24.78
CA VAL A 322 -27.68 -13.94 -26.02
C VAL A 322 -26.99 -12.65 -26.46
N VAL A 323 -25.69 -12.70 -26.70
CA VAL A 323 -24.98 -11.65 -27.46
C VAL A 323 -25.53 -11.65 -28.88
N VAL A 324 -26.43 -10.72 -29.19
CA VAL A 324 -27.08 -10.62 -30.50
C VAL A 324 -26.32 -9.70 -31.46
N PHE A 325 -25.46 -8.85 -30.92
CA PHE A 325 -24.56 -7.98 -31.67
C PHE A 325 -23.27 -7.75 -30.88
N GLU A 326 -22.15 -7.69 -31.60
CA GLU A 326 -20.84 -7.33 -31.07
C GLU A 326 -20.14 -6.39 -32.07
N ARG A 327 -19.50 -5.35 -31.54
CA ARG A 327 -18.56 -4.51 -32.27
C ARG A 327 -17.29 -4.34 -31.45
N THR A 328 -16.15 -4.68 -32.03
CA THR A 328 -14.81 -4.51 -31.44
C THR A 328 -13.94 -3.63 -32.33
N GLY A 329 -12.78 -3.21 -31.81
CA GLY A 329 -11.79 -2.44 -32.58
C GLY A 329 -12.21 -0.99 -32.86
N LEU A 330 -13.08 -0.43 -32.02
CA LEU A 330 -13.34 1.00 -32.00
C LEU A 330 -12.11 1.73 -31.44
N SER A 331 -11.94 3.00 -31.83
CA SER A 331 -10.94 3.86 -31.20
C SER A 331 -11.21 3.97 -29.70
N PRO A 332 -10.20 3.97 -28.82
CA PRO A 332 -10.44 4.21 -27.39
C PRO A 332 -11.13 5.57 -27.19
N GLY A 333 -12.30 5.58 -26.57
CA GLY A 333 -13.04 6.82 -26.36
C GLY A 333 -14.53 6.61 -26.11
N ASN A 334 -15.27 7.72 -26.16
CA ASN A 334 -16.72 7.72 -26.02
C ASN A 334 -17.39 7.36 -27.35
N HIS A 335 -18.38 6.49 -27.28
CA HIS A 335 -19.18 6.00 -28.41
C HIS A 335 -20.66 5.91 -28.03
N THR A 336 -21.52 5.84 -29.04
CA THR A 336 -22.95 5.60 -28.86
C THR A 336 -23.43 4.43 -29.72
N LEU A 337 -24.01 3.42 -29.08
CA LEU A 337 -24.74 2.33 -29.73
C LEU A 337 -26.23 2.68 -29.78
N THR A 338 -26.78 2.78 -30.98
CA THR A 338 -28.22 2.98 -31.19
C THR A 338 -28.87 1.70 -31.70
N ILE A 339 -29.91 1.23 -31.02
CA ILE A 339 -30.78 0.15 -31.46
C ILE A 339 -32.14 0.73 -31.83
N GLU A 340 -32.57 0.56 -33.07
CA GLU A 340 -33.84 1.07 -33.59
C GLU A 340 -34.76 -0.07 -34.01
N ASN A 341 -36.05 0.04 -33.65
CA ASN A 341 -37.11 -0.82 -34.16
C ASN A 341 -37.61 -0.29 -35.53
N PRO A 342 -37.31 -0.94 -36.67
CA PRO A 342 -37.76 -0.50 -37.99
C PRO A 342 -39.24 -0.77 -38.27
N GLY A 343 -39.97 -1.44 -37.36
CA GLY A 343 -41.35 -1.85 -37.56
C GLY A 343 -41.51 -3.17 -38.33
N LYS A 344 -42.77 -3.64 -38.44
CA LYS A 344 -43.26 -4.93 -39.01
C LYS A 344 -43.40 -6.11 -38.02
N ARG A 345 -44.40 -5.98 -37.12
CA ARG A 345 -45.13 -7.06 -36.39
C ARG A 345 -44.40 -7.91 -35.35
N VAL A 346 -43.20 -7.55 -34.92
CA VAL A 346 -42.48 -8.32 -33.89
C VAL A 346 -41.60 -7.40 -33.03
N SER A 347 -41.48 -7.69 -31.73
CA SER A 347 -40.83 -6.81 -30.75
C SER A 347 -39.32 -6.97 -30.74
N ILE A 348 -38.59 -5.89 -30.51
CA ILE A 348 -37.17 -5.94 -30.12
C ILE A 348 -37.04 -5.81 -28.61
N ASN A 349 -35.92 -6.26 -28.04
CA ASN A 349 -35.71 -6.18 -26.60
C ASN A 349 -34.24 -5.99 -26.21
N ILE A 350 -34.04 -5.43 -25.02
CA ILE A 350 -32.74 -5.20 -24.40
C ILE A 350 -32.77 -5.88 -23.04
N ASP A 351 -31.79 -6.74 -22.83
CA ASP A 351 -31.49 -7.42 -21.58
C ASP A 351 -30.35 -6.64 -20.89
N ALA A 352 -29.20 -6.55 -21.55
CA ALA A 352 -28.06 -5.77 -21.05
C ALA A 352 -27.13 -5.32 -22.19
N PHE A 353 -26.12 -4.52 -21.83
CA PHE A 353 -24.96 -4.21 -22.64
C PHE A 353 -23.67 -4.59 -21.90
N GLU A 354 -22.68 -5.03 -22.66
CA GLU A 354 -21.31 -5.24 -22.17
C GLU A 354 -20.36 -4.32 -22.93
N VAL A 355 -19.54 -3.56 -22.21
CA VAL A 355 -18.48 -2.71 -22.77
C VAL A 355 -17.16 -3.45 -22.72
N ILE A 356 -16.45 -3.44 -23.85
CA ILE A 356 -15.12 -4.01 -23.98
C ILE A 356 -14.11 -2.88 -23.72
N PRO A 357 -13.26 -3.00 -22.68
CA PRO A 357 -12.33 -1.94 -22.26
C PRO A 357 -11.36 -1.45 -23.34
#